data_AF-A0A8J6C2Q0-F1
#
_entry.id   AF-A0A8J6C2Q0-F1
#
_cell.length_a   1.000
_cell.length_b   1.000
_cell.length_c   1.000
_cell.angle_alpha   90.00
_cell.angle_beta   90.00
_cell.angle_gamma   90.00
#
_symmetry.space_group_name_H-M   'P 1'
#
loop_
_entity.id
_entity.type
_entity.pdbx_description
1 polymer ?
#
loop_
_entity_poly.entity_id
_entity_poly.type
_entity_poly.pdbx_seq_one_letter_code
_entity_poly.pdbx_strand_id
1 'polypeptide(L)'
;MGQQLTSQAVMNKLPEKVVKHATLVRESGFLTYEEFLGRVAELNDVTARLATGQEKHLLFEVQPGSDSSALWKVAVRILCTKINKTSGIVEVSRIMNLYQFIHLYKEITSHATGVYAQSSAAAEESAHSLASLSSCQTSMLMGR
;
A
#
# COMPACT_ATOMS: atom_id res chain seq x y z
N MET A 1 1.95 59.28 -3.76
CA MET A 1 1.60 58.19 -2.80
C MET A 1 1.53 56.89 -3.59
N GLY A 2 2.70 56.30 -3.91
CA GLY A 2 2.81 55.12 -4.77
C GLY A 2 2.70 53.83 -3.96
N GLN A 3 1.88 52.90 -4.43
CA GLN A 3 1.66 51.59 -3.82
C GLN A 3 2.93 50.72 -3.88
N GLN A 4 3.27 50.09 -2.74
CA GLN A 4 4.33 49.10 -2.65
C GLN A 4 3.92 47.82 -3.39
N LEU A 5 4.69 47.46 -4.42
CA LEU A 5 4.69 46.12 -5.00
C LEU A 5 5.45 45.19 -4.05
N THR A 6 4.72 44.61 -3.09
CA THR A 6 5.20 43.46 -2.32
C THR A 6 5.40 42.32 -3.31
N SER A 7 6.66 42.10 -3.69
CA SER A 7 7.12 40.93 -4.42
C SER A 7 7.00 39.71 -3.51
N GLN A 8 5.77 39.24 -3.29
CA GLN A 8 5.54 37.95 -2.68
C GLN A 8 6.00 36.92 -3.70
N ALA A 9 7.18 36.38 -3.44
CA ALA A 9 7.68 35.16 -4.04
C ALA A 9 6.53 34.16 -4.10
N VAL A 10 6.01 33.92 -5.30
CA VAL A 10 5.16 32.78 -5.63
C VAL A 10 6.04 31.57 -5.43
N MET A 11 6.15 31.13 -4.18
CA MET A 11 6.78 29.86 -3.84
C MET A 11 6.05 28.81 -4.66
N ASN A 12 6.79 28.17 -5.55
CA ASN A 12 6.37 27.02 -6.32
C ASN A 12 5.86 25.92 -5.37
N LYS A 13 4.59 25.99 -4.97
CA LYS A 13 3.90 24.86 -4.33
C LYS A 13 3.59 23.87 -5.44
N LEU A 14 4.60 23.08 -5.79
CA LEU A 14 4.44 21.94 -6.67
C LEU A 14 3.34 21.05 -6.09
N PRO A 15 2.37 20.56 -6.88
CA PRO A 15 1.25 19.81 -6.34
C PRO A 15 1.76 18.58 -5.58
N GLU A 16 1.28 18.34 -4.37
CA GLU A 16 1.74 17.24 -3.50
C GLU A 16 1.68 15.88 -4.20
N LYS A 17 0.72 15.70 -5.12
CA LYS A 17 0.60 14.50 -5.95
C LYS A 17 1.83 14.32 -6.86
N VAL A 18 2.33 15.39 -7.48
CA VAL A 18 3.50 15.36 -8.36
C VAL A 18 4.77 15.08 -7.56
N VAL A 19 4.90 15.64 -6.35
CA VAL A 19 6.03 15.37 -5.45
C VAL A 19 6.05 13.90 -5.03
N LYS A 20 4.90 13.33 -4.65
CA LYS A 20 4.80 11.90 -4.29
C LYS A 20 5.21 11.00 -5.46
N HIS A 21 4.74 11.29 -6.68
CA HIS A 21 5.15 10.55 -7.87
C HIS A 21 6.65 10.72 -8.18
N ALA A 22 7.23 11.91 -7.99
CA ALA A 22 8.65 12.15 -8.21
C ALA A 22 9.55 11.39 -7.22
N THR A 23 9.17 11.29 -5.95
CA THR A 23 9.88 10.48 -4.95
C THR A 23 9.82 8.99 -5.29
N LEU A 24 8.65 8.51 -5.74
CA LEU A 24 8.49 7.12 -6.21
C LEU A 24 9.39 6.81 -7.41
N VAL A 25 9.48 7.74 -8.37
CA VAL A 25 10.35 7.61 -9.55
C VAL A 25 11.82 7.62 -9.14
N ARG A 26 12.23 8.51 -8.22
CA ARG A 26 13.62 8.57 -7.73
C ARG A 26 14.03 7.29 -7.01
N GLU A 27 13.20 6.78 -6.11
CA GLU A 27 13.48 5.52 -5.40
C GLU A 27 13.52 4.30 -6.33
N SER A 28 12.68 4.27 -7.38
CA SER A 28 12.78 3.24 -8.42
C SER A 28 14.09 3.35 -9.22
N GLY A 29 14.63 4.56 -9.38
CA GLY A 29 15.88 4.83 -10.07
C GLY A 29 17.09 4.18 -9.39
N PHE A 30 17.12 4.17 -8.05
CA PHE A 30 18.21 3.57 -7.26
C PHE A 30 17.98 2.10 -6.90
N LEU A 31 16.78 1.58 -7.12
CA LEU A 31 16.42 0.19 -6.79
C LEU A 31 17.37 -0.83 -7.44
N THR A 32 18.13 -1.57 -6.66
CA THR A 32 18.93 -2.69 -7.14
C THR A 32 18.03 -3.90 -7.43
N TYR A 33 18.55 -4.86 -8.21
CA TYR A 33 17.79 -6.07 -8.53
C TYR A 33 17.53 -6.93 -7.27
N GLU A 34 18.52 -7.02 -6.38
CA GLU A 34 18.40 -7.74 -5.11
C GLU A 34 17.32 -7.13 -4.21
N GLU A 35 17.33 -5.80 -4.04
CA GLU A 35 16.28 -5.11 -3.29
C GLU A 35 14.90 -5.28 -3.92
N PHE A 36 14.81 -5.34 -5.25
CA PHE A 36 13.55 -5.63 -5.94
C PHE A 36 13.02 -7.01 -5.58
N LEU A 37 13.86 -8.06 -5.67
CA LEU A 37 13.47 -9.41 -5.29
C LEU A 37 13.12 -9.49 -3.79
N GLY A 38 13.88 -8.80 -2.93
CA GLY A 38 13.59 -8.69 -1.51
C GLY A 38 12.21 -8.11 -1.25
N ARG A 39 11.80 -7.07 -1.97
CA ARG A 39 10.45 -6.49 -1.87
C ARG A 39 9.36 -7.43 -2.37
N VAL A 40 9.61 -8.24 -3.40
CA VAL A 40 8.65 -9.27 -3.85
C VAL A 40 8.44 -10.31 -2.76
N ALA A 41 9.52 -10.81 -2.14
CA ALA A 41 9.45 -11.76 -1.05
C ALA A 41 8.74 -11.18 0.18
N GLU A 42 9.13 -9.98 0.60
CA GLU A 42 8.49 -9.28 1.73
C GLU A 42 6.98 -9.08 1.50
N LEU A 43 6.58 -8.73 0.26
CA LEU A 43 5.17 -8.53 -0.05
C LEU A 43 4.37 -9.84 0.04
N ASN A 44 4.96 -10.97 -0.38
CA ASN A 44 4.37 -12.29 -0.19
C ASN A 44 4.21 -12.60 1.32
N ASP A 45 5.23 -12.34 2.13
CA ASP A 45 5.16 -12.60 3.57
C ASP A 45 4.10 -11.72 4.25
N VAL A 46 4.10 -10.41 3.96
CA VAL A 46 3.11 -9.46 4.50
C VAL A 46 1.70 -9.88 4.13
N THR A 47 1.45 -10.17 2.85
CA THR A 47 0.10 -10.54 2.40
C THR A 47 -0.33 -11.92 2.88
N ALA A 48 0.58 -12.87 3.04
CA ALA A 48 0.30 -14.15 3.68
C ALA A 48 -0.12 -13.97 5.14
N ARG A 49 0.60 -13.13 5.91
CA ARG A 49 0.25 -12.80 7.30
C ARG A 49 -1.10 -12.11 7.39
N LEU A 50 -1.37 -11.14 6.51
CA LEU A 50 -2.67 -10.44 6.44
C LEU A 50 -3.82 -11.38 6.03
N ALA A 51 -3.53 -12.42 5.26
CA ALA A 51 -4.49 -13.44 4.85
C ALA A 51 -4.61 -14.62 5.85
N THR A 52 -4.06 -14.51 7.06
CA THR A 52 -4.21 -15.55 8.09
C THR A 52 -5.68 -15.73 8.44
N GLY A 53 -6.16 -16.97 8.44
CA GLY A 53 -7.58 -17.28 8.65
C GLY A 53 -8.49 -17.05 7.43
N GLN A 54 -7.96 -16.51 6.32
CA GLN A 54 -8.69 -16.40 5.05
C GLN A 54 -8.38 -17.59 4.15
N GLU A 55 -9.38 -18.04 3.37
CA GLU A 55 -9.23 -19.10 2.36
C GLU A 55 -8.44 -18.64 1.12
N LYS A 56 -8.26 -17.32 0.95
CA LYS A 56 -7.66 -16.73 -0.24
C LYS A 56 -6.44 -15.91 0.15
N HIS A 57 -5.42 -15.94 -0.68
CA HIS A 57 -4.21 -15.14 -0.50
C HIS A 57 -3.70 -14.64 -1.85
N LEU A 58 -2.80 -13.65 -1.78
CA LEU A 58 -2.09 -13.14 -2.94
C LEU A 58 -0.72 -13.80 -3.01
N LEU A 59 -0.27 -14.04 -4.24
CA LEU A 59 1.08 -14.48 -4.55
C LEU A 59 1.65 -13.54 -5.62
N PHE A 60 2.89 -13.11 -5.43
CA PHE A 60 3.63 -12.22 -6.30
C PHE A 60 4.88 -12.94 -6.82
N GLU A 61 5.02 -12.96 -8.14
CA GLU A 61 6.12 -13.63 -8.82
C GLU A 61 6.65 -12.76 -9.96
N VAL A 62 7.96 -12.83 -10.20
CA VAL A 62 8.55 -12.21 -11.38
C VAL A 62 8.26 -13.11 -12.57
N GLN A 63 7.63 -12.55 -13.61
CA GLN A 63 7.33 -13.29 -14.82
C GLN A 63 8.66 -13.76 -15.45
N PRO A 64 8.84 -15.08 -15.69
CA PRO A 64 10.09 -15.60 -16.22
C PRO A 64 10.52 -14.90 -17.51
N GLY A 65 11.79 -14.52 -17.57
CA GLY A 65 12.40 -13.87 -18.73
C GLY A 65 12.16 -12.35 -18.82
N SER A 66 11.24 -11.77 -18.04
CA SER A 66 10.97 -10.34 -18.06
C SER A 66 12.08 -9.49 -17.42
N ASP A 67 12.89 -10.11 -16.57
CA ASP A 67 14.00 -9.51 -15.82
C ASP A 67 15.38 -9.96 -16.30
N SER A 68 15.45 -10.68 -17.43
CA SER A 68 16.68 -11.30 -17.93
C SER A 68 17.72 -10.33 -18.50
N SER A 69 17.37 -9.05 -18.70
CA SER A 69 18.23 -8.04 -19.32
C SER A 69 18.78 -7.02 -18.33
N ALA A 70 19.88 -6.34 -18.68
CA ALA A 70 20.38 -5.21 -17.89
C ALA A 70 19.38 -4.05 -17.77
N LEU A 71 18.39 -3.96 -18.68
CA LEU A 71 17.30 -2.98 -18.65
C LEU A 71 16.04 -3.54 -17.96
N TRP A 72 16.18 -4.52 -17.07
CA TRP A 72 15.09 -5.19 -16.36
C TRP A 72 14.10 -4.22 -15.72
N LYS A 73 14.52 -3.05 -15.23
CA LYS A 73 13.61 -2.09 -14.57
C LYS A 73 12.43 -1.65 -15.45
N VAL A 74 12.63 -1.62 -16.78
CA VAL A 74 11.59 -1.26 -17.75
C VAL A 74 10.86 -2.50 -18.25
N ALA A 75 11.60 -3.60 -18.44
CA ALA A 75 11.10 -4.83 -19.03
C ALA A 75 10.31 -5.70 -18.03
N VAL A 76 10.66 -5.65 -16.74
CA VAL A 76 10.14 -6.57 -15.72
C VAL A 76 8.63 -6.51 -15.63
N ARG A 77 8.05 -7.70 -15.50
CA ARG A 77 6.63 -7.93 -15.29
C ARG A 77 6.49 -8.77 -14.04
N ILE A 78 5.64 -8.29 -13.14
CA ILE A 78 5.32 -8.96 -11.89
C ILE A 78 3.91 -9.49 -12.05
N LEU A 79 3.73 -10.79 -11.84
CA LEU A 79 2.44 -11.44 -11.81
C LEU A 79 1.94 -11.43 -10.37
N CYS A 80 0.75 -10.89 -10.15
CA CYS A 80 0.00 -11.04 -8.91
C CYS A 80 -1.17 -11.98 -9.17
N THR A 81 -1.25 -13.08 -8.44
CA THR A 81 -2.35 -14.03 -8.49
C THR A 81 -3.06 -14.12 -7.15
N LYS A 82 -4.39 -14.12 -7.20
CA LYS A 82 -5.24 -14.47 -6.05
C LYS A 82 -5.55 -15.95 -6.10
N ILE A 83 -5.11 -16.69 -5.10
CA ILE A 83 -5.19 -18.15 -5.06
C ILE A 83 -6.07 -18.57 -3.87
N ASN A 84 -6.99 -19.50 -4.11
CA ASN A 84 -7.69 -20.21 -3.05
C ASN A 84 -6.76 -21.28 -2.46
N LYS A 85 -6.48 -21.22 -1.15
CA LYS A 85 -5.56 -22.10 -0.45
C LYS A 85 -6.02 -23.56 -0.44
N THR A 86 -7.32 -23.79 -0.39
CA THR A 86 -7.92 -25.12 -0.27
C THR A 86 -7.94 -25.84 -1.62
N SER A 87 -8.34 -25.14 -2.69
CA SER A 87 -8.45 -25.74 -4.03
C SER A 87 -7.20 -25.58 -4.89
N GLY A 88 -6.30 -24.66 -4.54
CA GLY A 88 -5.15 -24.28 -5.37
C GLY A 88 -5.54 -23.50 -6.63
N ILE A 89 -6.82 -23.15 -6.80
CA ILE A 89 -7.32 -22.50 -8.01
C ILE A 89 -6.96 -21.00 -7.99
N VAL A 90 -6.44 -20.51 -9.10
CA VAL A 90 -6.25 -19.08 -9.37
C VAL A 90 -7.59 -18.45 -9.69
N GLU A 91 -8.05 -17.52 -8.87
CA GLU A 91 -9.32 -16.80 -9.09
C GLU A 91 -9.12 -15.59 -10.02
N VAL A 92 -8.05 -14.84 -9.78
CA VAL A 92 -7.77 -13.57 -10.46
C VAL A 92 -6.27 -13.44 -10.66
N SER A 93 -5.86 -12.93 -11.81
CA SER A 93 -4.47 -12.60 -12.11
C SER A 93 -4.35 -11.17 -12.63
N ARG A 94 -3.25 -10.51 -12.27
CA ARG A 94 -2.89 -9.18 -12.78
C ARG A 94 -1.39 -9.12 -13.03
N ILE A 95 -1.01 -8.76 -14.24
CA ILE A 95 0.38 -8.42 -14.57
C ILE A 95 0.58 -6.93 -14.31
N MET A 96 1.71 -6.59 -13.71
CA MET A 96 2.09 -5.21 -13.42
C MET A 96 3.54 -4.93 -13.78
N ASN A 97 3.84 -3.68 -14.13
CA ASN A 97 5.22 -3.22 -14.33
C ASN A 97 5.86 -2.80 -12.98
N LEU A 98 7.15 -2.47 -13.01
CA LEU A 98 7.90 -2.09 -11.79
C LEU A 98 7.25 -0.92 -11.03
N TYR A 99 6.79 0.12 -11.73
CA TYR A 99 6.17 1.29 -11.09
C TYR A 99 4.88 0.94 -10.34
N GLN A 100 4.02 0.14 -10.98
CA GLN A 100 2.79 -0.34 -10.38
C GLN A 100 3.06 -1.23 -9.17
N PHE A 101 4.07 -2.11 -9.26
CA PHE A 101 4.49 -2.95 -8.16
C PHE A 101 5.01 -2.13 -6.97
N ILE A 102 5.90 -1.16 -7.19
CA ILE A 102 6.45 -0.30 -6.12
C ILE A 102 5.34 0.48 -5.43
N HIS A 103 4.36 0.98 -6.20
CA HIS A 103 3.21 1.67 -5.64
C HIS A 103 2.40 0.75 -4.72
N LEU A 104 2.02 -0.42 -5.22
CA LEU A 104 1.26 -1.42 -4.46
C LEU A 104 2.00 -1.88 -3.20
N TYR A 105 3.31 -2.14 -3.31
CA TYR A 105 4.16 -2.50 -2.19
C TYR A 105 4.08 -1.46 -1.07
N LYS A 106 4.17 -0.16 -1.39
CA LYS A 106 4.06 0.92 -0.40
C LYS A 106 2.67 1.02 0.21
N GLU A 107 1.63 0.87 -0.58
CA GLU A 107 0.25 0.88 -0.07
C GLU A 107 0.02 -0.26 0.93
N ILE A 108 0.44 -1.48 0.59
CA ILE A 108 0.25 -2.66 1.45
C ILE A 108 1.12 -2.57 2.71
N THR A 109 2.41 -2.24 2.59
CA THR A 109 3.32 -2.15 3.75
C THR A 109 2.95 -1.00 4.69
N SER A 110 2.50 0.14 4.15
CA SER A 110 1.97 1.24 4.95
C SER A 110 0.71 0.83 5.71
N HIS A 111 -0.20 0.09 5.07
CA HIS A 111 -1.43 -0.39 5.73
C HIS A 111 -1.13 -1.45 6.79
N ALA A 112 -0.22 -2.40 6.49
CA ALA A 112 0.20 -3.45 7.41
C ALA A 112 0.77 -2.86 8.71
N THR A 113 1.62 -1.82 8.62
CA THR A 113 2.17 -1.13 9.78
C THR A 113 1.07 -0.56 10.69
N GLY A 114 -0.02 -0.04 10.10
CA GLY A 114 -1.18 0.46 10.85
C GLY A 114 -1.96 -0.65 11.56
N VAL A 115 -2.14 -1.80 10.92
CA VAL A 115 -2.85 -2.97 11.50
C VAL A 115 -2.04 -3.59 12.65
N TYR A 116 -0.72 -3.72 12.51
CA TYR A 116 0.14 -4.27 13.57
C TYR A 116 0.21 -3.35 14.80
N ALA A 117 0.19 -2.03 14.61
CA ALA A 117 0.14 -1.07 15.71
C ALA A 117 -1.15 -1.18 16.54
N GLN A 118 -2.28 -1.51 15.91
CA GLN A 118 -3.55 -1.76 16.61
C GLN A 118 -3.58 -3.14 17.28
N SER A 119 -2.99 -4.16 16.66
CA SER A 119 -3.00 -5.52 17.22
C SER A 119 -2.07 -5.67 18.44
N SER A 120 -1.02 -4.85 18.55
CA SER A 120 -0.15 -4.81 19.75
C SER A 120 -0.78 -4.04 20.93
N ALA A 121 -1.79 -3.20 20.69
CA ALA A 121 -2.54 -2.50 21.74
C ALA A 121 -3.78 -3.30 22.22
N ALA A 122 -4.18 -4.33 21.48
CA ALA A 122 -5.35 -5.16 21.78
C ALA A 122 -5.04 -6.46 22.54
N ALA A 123 -3.77 -6.72 22.88
CA ALA A 123 -3.35 -7.95 23.59
C ALA A 123 -3.70 -7.95 25.09
N GLU A 124 -4.25 -6.86 25.63
CA GLU A 124 -4.69 -6.71 27.02
C GLU A 124 -6.16 -6.24 27.10
N GLU A 125 -7.07 -6.72 26.23
CA GLU A 125 -8.52 -6.75 26.50
C GLU A 125 -9.26 -7.51 25.39
N SER A 126 -9.14 -8.84 25.40
CA SER A 126 -9.94 -9.72 24.52
C SER A 126 -11.04 -10.41 25.33
N ALA A 127 -12.07 -9.66 25.70
CA ALA A 127 -13.43 -10.17 25.85
C ALA A 127 -14.43 -9.00 25.85
N HIS A 128 -15.34 -9.00 24.87
CA HIS A 128 -16.37 -7.98 24.61
C HIS A 128 -15.79 -6.71 23.95
N SER A 129 -16.22 -6.20 22.79
CA SER A 129 -17.57 -6.13 22.27
C SER A 129 -17.48 -5.73 20.78
N LEU A 130 -17.94 -6.60 19.87
CA LEU A 130 -18.19 -6.26 18.46
C LEU A 130 -19.65 -5.87 18.21
N ALA A 131 -20.31 -5.27 19.20
CA ALA A 131 -21.67 -4.77 19.06
C ALA A 131 -21.78 -3.35 19.60
N SER A 132 -21.43 -2.35 18.79
CA SER A 132 -22.03 -1.00 18.80
C SER A 132 -21.47 -0.12 17.68
N LEU A 133 -21.96 -0.33 16.45
CA LEU A 133 -22.07 0.73 15.46
C LEU A 133 -23.55 1.15 15.38
N SER A 134 -24.00 1.90 16.38
CA SER A 134 -25.21 2.74 16.31
C SER A 134 -25.19 3.72 17.48
N SER A 135 -24.70 4.94 17.24
CA SER A 135 -24.90 6.06 18.15
C SER A 135 -25.01 7.35 17.35
N CYS A 136 -26.25 7.74 17.05
CA CYS A 136 -26.61 9.14 16.82
C CYS A 136 -27.70 9.49 17.82
N GLN A 137 -27.28 9.92 19.01
CA GLN A 137 -28.17 10.54 19.99
C GLN A 137 -28.49 11.98 19.57
N THR A 138 -29.75 12.38 19.71
CA THR A 138 -30.16 13.79 19.77
C THR A 138 -31.12 13.94 20.94
N SER A 139 -30.70 14.77 21.89
CA SER A 139 -31.32 15.05 23.18
C SER A 139 -32.60 15.89 23.06
N MET A 140 -33.67 15.47 23.74
CA MET A 140 -34.81 16.33 24.05
C MET A 140 -34.45 17.29 25.18
N LEU A 141 -34.53 18.59 24.92
CA LEU A 141 -34.42 19.64 25.92
C LEU A 141 -35.83 19.89 26.50
N MET A 142 -36.05 19.58 27.77
CA MET A 142 -37.24 20.00 28.52
C MET A 142 -37.07 21.48 28.92
N GLY A 143 -37.99 22.33 28.44
CA GLY A 143 -38.14 23.72 28.83
C GLY A 143 -39.28 23.87 29.84
N ARG A 144 -39.01 24.71 30.85
CA ARG A 144 -39.73 24.97 32.11
C ARG A 144 -41.20 25.34 32.00
#